data_AF-A0A1T2XK87-F1
#
_entry.id   AF-A0A1T2XK87-F1
#
_cell.length_a   1.000
_cell.length_b   1.000
_cell.length_c   1.000
_cell.angle_alpha   90.00
_cell.angle_beta   90.00
_cell.angle_gamma   90.00
#
_symmetry.space_group_name_H-M   'P 1'
#
loop_
_entity.id
_entity.type
_entity.pdbx_description
1 polymer ?
#
loop_
_entity_poly.entity_id
_entity_poly.type
_entity_poly.pdbx_seq_one_letter_code
_entity_poly.pdbx_strand_id
1 'polypeptide(L)'
;MDKLFVSLFGAVLVPGFEFLYGGGGMVRAMMVALIFFVCLDWLSGIRAAQKDSSYASKYGIDGVFRTFFILLLPAGGHLLDKAFQMPDILFGALAVGVLYHNLQSMTANAIRAGWGNWFPEWLMAKITEWVSSELDKKTQRAELRKGESK
;
A
#
# COMPACT_ATOMS: atom_id res chain seq x y z
N MET A 1 -31.88 -15.39 4.64
CA MET A 1 -30.55 -16.00 4.41
C MET A 1 -29.44 -14.95 4.38
N ASP A 2 -29.72 -13.74 3.87
CA ASP A 2 -28.71 -12.68 3.71
C ASP A 2 -28.05 -12.22 5.02
N LYS A 3 -28.83 -12.04 6.10
CA LYS A 3 -28.27 -11.62 7.41
C LYS A 3 -27.37 -12.68 8.06
N LEU A 4 -27.71 -13.96 7.89
CA LEU A 4 -26.94 -15.08 8.42
C LEU A 4 -25.63 -15.25 7.64
N PHE A 5 -25.69 -15.11 6.32
CA PHE A 5 -24.50 -15.14 5.46
C PHE A 5 -23.56 -13.97 5.78
N VAL A 6 -24.09 -12.74 5.88
CA VAL A 6 -23.31 -11.56 6.26
C VAL A 6 -22.71 -11.71 7.67
N SER A 7 -23.46 -12.26 8.64
CA SER A 7 -22.92 -12.45 9.99
C SER A 7 -21.83 -13.52 10.03
N LEU A 8 -21.99 -14.64 9.31
CA LEU A 8 -20.98 -15.70 9.21
C LEU A 8 -19.72 -15.19 8.52
N PHE A 9 -19.87 -14.41 7.45
CA PHE A 9 -18.74 -13.86 6.71
C PHE A 9 -17.97 -12.83 7.55
N GLY A 10 -18.69 -11.94 8.24
CA GLY A 10 -18.08 -10.99 9.18
C GLY A 10 -17.37 -11.68 10.35
N ALA A 11 -17.93 -12.77 10.87
CA ALA A 11 -17.37 -13.53 11.98
C ALA A 11 -16.04 -14.22 11.65
N VAL A 12 -15.74 -14.47 10.38
CA VAL A 12 -14.46 -15.05 9.94
C VAL A 12 -13.50 -13.97 9.45
N LEU A 13 -13.98 -13.02 8.65
CA LEU A 13 -13.14 -12.01 8.05
C LEU A 13 -12.61 -10.98 9.05
N VAL A 14 -13.43 -10.52 10.00
CA VAL A 14 -12.99 -9.51 10.96
C VAL A 14 -11.88 -10.07 11.86
N PRO A 15 -12.02 -11.26 12.47
CA PRO A 15 -10.93 -11.85 13.24
C PRO A 15 -9.70 -12.17 12.39
N GLY A 16 -9.89 -12.64 11.15
CA GLY A 16 -8.77 -12.88 10.23
C GLY A 16 -8.00 -11.61 9.88
N PHE A 17 -8.70 -10.50 9.65
CA PHE A 17 -8.10 -9.19 9.42
C PHE A 17 -7.34 -8.70 10.64
N GLU A 18 -7.96 -8.74 11.83
CA GLU A 18 -7.32 -8.29 13.07
C GLU A 18 -6.12 -9.17 13.45
N PHE A 19 -6.18 -10.47 13.14
CA PHE A 19 -5.04 -11.37 13.31
C PHE A 19 -3.86 -11.01 12.41
N LEU A 20 -4.12 -10.69 11.14
CA LEU A 20 -3.06 -10.41 10.17
C LEU A 20 -2.47 -9.02 10.30
N TYR A 21 -3.32 -7.99 10.46
CA TYR A 21 -2.90 -6.59 10.39
C TYR A 21 -2.91 -5.88 11.74
N GLY A 22 -3.56 -6.47 12.74
CA GLY A 22 -3.78 -5.86 14.04
C GLY A 22 -5.16 -5.23 14.20
N GLY A 23 -5.49 -4.97 15.46
CA GLY A 23 -6.69 -4.24 15.85
C GLY A 23 -6.44 -2.76 16.06
N GLY A 24 -7.51 -1.96 16.06
CA GLY A 24 -7.47 -0.55 16.45
C GLY A 24 -7.75 0.45 15.32
N GLY A 25 -7.99 1.70 15.72
CA GLY A 25 -8.40 2.76 14.80
C GLY A 25 -7.33 3.12 13.76
N MET A 26 -6.05 3.14 14.17
CA MET A 26 -4.93 3.47 13.28
C MET A 26 -4.75 2.42 12.18
N VAL A 27 -4.68 1.13 12.55
CA VAL A 27 -4.56 0.02 11.60
C VAL A 27 -5.72 0.05 10.60
N ARG A 28 -6.95 0.22 11.09
CA ARG A 28 -8.14 0.29 10.25
C ARG A 28 -8.08 1.45 9.26
N ALA A 29 -7.73 2.65 9.73
CA ALA A 29 -7.61 3.83 8.87
C ALA A 29 -6.52 3.64 7.79
N MET A 30 -5.37 3.09 8.19
CA MET A 30 -4.26 2.83 7.26
C MET A 30 -4.63 1.80 6.20
N MET A 31 -5.24 0.68 6.58
CA MET A 31 -5.64 -0.35 5.63
C MET A 31 -6.77 0.12 4.71
N VAL A 32 -7.71 0.92 5.20
CA VAL A 32 -8.73 1.56 4.35
C VAL A 32 -8.08 2.50 3.34
N ALA A 33 -7.12 3.32 3.75
CA ALA A 33 -6.38 4.20 2.84
C ALA A 33 -5.61 3.39 1.79
N LEU A 34 -4.90 2.33 2.19
CA LEU A 34 -4.19 1.45 1.27
C LEU A 34 -5.12 0.83 0.22
N ILE A 35 -6.23 0.23 0.65
CA ILE A 35 -7.21 -0.37 -0.26
C ILE A 35 -7.78 0.69 -1.21
N PHE A 36 -8.12 1.88 -0.70
CA PHE A 36 -8.62 2.97 -1.51
C PHE A 36 -7.64 3.36 -2.63
N PHE A 37 -6.37 3.58 -2.29
CA PHE A 37 -5.37 3.95 -3.29
C PHE A 37 -5.00 2.79 -4.22
N VAL A 38 -5.07 1.53 -3.77
CA VAL A 38 -4.94 0.36 -4.66
C VAL A 38 -6.07 0.37 -5.69
N CYS A 39 -7.31 0.61 -5.27
CA CYS A 39 -8.43 0.70 -6.21
C CYS A 39 -8.21 1.82 -7.25
N LEU A 40 -7.69 2.98 -6.84
CA LEU A 40 -7.35 4.06 -7.76
C LEU A 40 -6.22 3.68 -8.73
N ASP A 41 -5.17 3.01 -8.26
CA ASP A 41 -4.09 2.49 -9.11
C ASP A 41 -4.60 1.49 -10.15
N TRP A 42 -5.52 0.61 -9.75
CA TRP A 42 -6.17 -0.33 -10.67
C TRP A 42 -7.03 0.38 -11.71
N LEU A 43 -7.81 1.38 -11.31
CA LEU A 43 -8.64 2.18 -12.22
C LEU A 43 -7.77 2.89 -13.27
N SER A 44 -6.70 3.56 -12.84
CA SER A 44 -5.78 4.24 -13.76
C SER A 44 -4.98 3.24 -14.60
N GLY A 45 -4.54 2.12 -14.01
CA GLY A 45 -3.76 1.07 -14.66
C GLY A 45 -4.53 0.35 -15.76
N ILE A 46 -5.79 -0.02 -15.53
CA ILE A 46 -6.65 -0.60 -16.56
C ILE A 46 -6.83 0.38 -17.72
N ARG A 47 -7.10 1.65 -17.41
CA ARG A 47 -7.32 2.67 -18.46
C ARG A 47 -6.06 2.95 -19.28
N ALA A 48 -4.89 2.95 -18.63
CA ALA A 48 -3.58 3.05 -19.27
C ALA A 48 -3.32 1.85 -20.18
N ALA A 49 -3.52 0.63 -19.69
CA ALA A 49 -3.31 -0.59 -20.47
C ALA A 49 -4.20 -0.66 -21.71
N GLN A 50 -5.45 -0.20 -21.62
CA GLN A 50 -6.35 -0.09 -22.78
C GLN A 50 -5.85 0.92 -23.81
N LYS A 51 -5.38 2.10 -23.35
CA LYS A 51 -4.84 3.13 -24.24
C LYS A 51 -3.55 2.67 -24.94
N ASP A 52 -2.69 2.00 -24.20
CA ASP A 52 -1.42 1.47 -24.70
C ASP A 52 -1.59 0.17 -25.49
N SER A 53 -2.82 -0.32 -25.70
CA SER A 53 -3.13 -1.61 -26.35
C SER A 53 -2.40 -2.81 -25.74
N SER A 54 -2.11 -2.75 -24.44
CA SER A 54 -1.40 -3.78 -23.68
C SER A 54 -2.31 -4.54 -22.70
N TYR A 55 -3.61 -4.25 -22.71
CA TYR A 55 -4.59 -4.92 -21.85
C TYR A 55 -4.76 -6.39 -22.27
N ALA A 56 -4.45 -7.30 -21.37
CA ALA A 56 -4.56 -8.74 -21.59
C ALA A 56 -5.03 -9.47 -20.33
N SER A 57 -5.65 -10.65 -20.48
CA SER A 57 -6.07 -11.48 -19.35
C SER A 57 -4.92 -11.80 -18.39
N LYS A 58 -3.73 -12.04 -18.94
CA LYS A 58 -2.50 -12.25 -18.15
C LYS A 58 -2.14 -11.03 -17.29
N TYR A 59 -2.28 -9.82 -17.84
CA TYR A 59 -2.04 -8.58 -17.08
C TYR A 59 -2.98 -8.49 -15.86
N GLY A 60 -4.26 -8.85 -16.02
CA GLY A 60 -5.22 -8.86 -14.93
C GLY A 60 -4.87 -9.87 -13.83
N ILE A 61 -4.60 -11.13 -14.21
CA ILE A 61 -4.26 -12.21 -13.26
C ILE A 61 -2.96 -11.89 -12.52
N ASP A 62 -1.90 -11.52 -13.24
CA ASP A 62 -0.61 -11.17 -12.65
C ASP A 62 -0.74 -9.94 -11.75
N GLY A 63 -1.59 -8.98 -12.13
CA GLY A 63 -1.93 -7.82 -11.30
C GLY A 63 -2.52 -8.22 -9.95
N VAL A 64 -3.50 -9.13 -9.94
CA VAL A 64 -4.17 -9.57 -8.70
C VAL A 64 -3.17 -10.22 -7.75
N PHE A 65 -2.35 -11.15 -8.23
CA PHE A 65 -1.34 -11.82 -7.40
C PHE A 65 -0.31 -10.82 -6.85
N ARG A 66 0.14 -9.88 -7.68
CA ARG A 66 1.08 -8.83 -7.25
C ARG A 66 0.48 -7.96 -6.15
N THR A 67 -0.74 -7.46 -6.33
CA THR A 67 -1.41 -6.62 -5.33
C THR A 67 -1.65 -7.39 -4.04
N PHE A 68 -2.09 -8.65 -4.12
CA PHE A 68 -2.26 -9.50 -2.95
C PHE A 68 -0.95 -9.68 -2.18
N PHE A 69 0.15 -10.02 -2.88
CA PHE A 69 1.47 -10.16 -2.27
C PHE A 69 1.94 -8.87 -1.57
N ILE A 70 1.76 -7.71 -2.22
CA ILE A 70 2.14 -6.41 -1.67
C ILE A 70 1.34 -6.09 -0.41
N LEU A 71 0.04 -6.38 -0.39
CA LEU A 71 -0.81 -6.14 0.79
C LEU A 71 -0.48 -7.08 1.95
N LEU A 72 0.17 -8.22 1.72
CA LEU A 72 0.67 -9.07 2.81
C LEU A 72 1.90 -8.49 3.52
N LEU A 73 2.61 -7.50 2.94
CA LEU A 73 3.80 -6.93 3.57
C LEU A 73 3.47 -6.22 4.90
N PRO A 74 2.47 -5.32 5.00
CA PRO A 74 2.03 -4.77 6.28
C PRO A 74 1.61 -5.84 7.28
N ALA A 75 0.92 -6.90 6.84
CA ALA A 75 0.55 -8.02 7.71
C ALA A 75 1.78 -8.73 8.28
N GLY A 76 2.79 -9.01 7.45
CA GLY A 76 4.07 -9.54 7.89
C GLY A 76 4.75 -8.61 8.92
N GLY A 77 4.68 -7.30 8.71
CA GLY A 77 5.14 -6.30 9.67
C GLY A 77 4.48 -6.44 11.03
N HIS A 78 3.14 -6.51 11.05
CA HIS A 78 2.38 -6.68 12.29
C HIS A 78 2.72 -7.99 13.02
N LEU A 79 2.82 -9.11 12.29
CA LEU A 79 3.19 -10.40 12.88
C LEU A 79 4.59 -10.37 13.49
N LEU A 80 5.54 -9.69 12.85
CA LEU A 80 6.88 -9.48 13.40
C LEU A 80 6.87 -8.54 14.60
N ASP A 81 6.08 -7.46 14.57
CA ASP A 81 5.90 -6.58 15.73
C ASP A 81 5.37 -7.38 16.94
N LYS A 82 4.42 -8.29 16.74
CA LYS A 82 3.94 -9.19 17.80
C LYS A 82 5.02 -10.16 18.28
N ALA A 83 5.78 -10.77 17.36
CA ALA A 83 6.84 -11.71 17.70
C ALA A 83 7.94 -11.04 18.55
N PHE A 84 8.27 -9.79 18.26
CA PHE A 84 9.31 -9.02 18.94
C PHE A 84 8.78 -8.07 20.03
N GLN A 85 7.48 -8.10 20.33
CA GLN A 85 6.82 -7.23 21.31
C GLN A 85 7.05 -5.72 21.05
N MET A 86 7.04 -5.32 19.77
CA MET A 86 7.19 -3.93 19.33
C MET A 86 5.84 -3.21 19.17
N PRO A 87 5.80 -1.87 19.32
CA PRO A 87 4.58 -1.09 19.19
C PRO A 87 4.25 -0.77 17.72
N ASP A 88 3.83 -1.78 16.95
CA ASP A 88 3.38 -1.69 15.53
C ASP A 88 4.31 -0.87 14.60
N ILE A 89 5.62 -0.90 14.87
CA ILE A 89 6.62 -0.11 14.16
C ILE A 89 6.85 -0.68 12.75
N LEU A 90 7.00 -2.00 12.64
CA LEU A 90 7.22 -2.67 11.36
C LEU A 90 5.97 -2.63 10.48
N PHE A 91 4.78 -2.82 11.06
CA PHE A 91 3.51 -2.59 10.39
C PHE A 91 3.46 -1.19 9.79
N GLY A 92 3.70 -0.16 10.61
CA GLY A 92 3.66 1.22 10.17
C GLY A 92 4.65 1.52 9.05
N ALA A 93 5.88 1.05 9.18
CA ALA A 93 6.93 1.24 8.18
C ALA A 93 6.56 0.58 6.83
N LEU A 94 6.12 -0.68 6.86
CA LEU A 94 5.75 -1.42 5.64
C LEU A 94 4.46 -0.87 5.03
N ALA A 95 3.47 -0.47 5.83
CA ALA A 95 2.24 0.15 5.34
C ALA A 95 2.51 1.48 4.63
N VAL A 96 3.34 2.35 5.21
CA VAL A 96 3.73 3.62 4.57
C VAL A 96 4.56 3.36 3.31
N GLY A 97 5.50 2.41 3.34
CA GLY A 97 6.30 2.05 2.16
C GLY A 97 5.45 1.52 1.00
N VAL A 98 4.49 0.65 1.30
CA VAL A 98 3.53 0.15 0.32
C VAL A 98 2.66 1.29 -0.23
N LEU A 99 2.13 2.16 0.65
CA LEU A 99 1.34 3.30 0.21
C LEU A 99 2.15 4.21 -0.71
N TYR A 100 3.39 4.52 -0.35
CA TYR A 100 4.30 5.34 -1.15
C TYR A 100 4.47 4.78 -2.57
N HIS A 101 4.85 3.51 -2.71
CA HIS A 101 5.01 2.88 -4.02
C HIS A 101 3.71 2.80 -4.81
N ASN A 102 2.59 2.57 -4.13
CA ASN A 102 1.28 2.53 -4.76
C ASN A 102 0.88 3.91 -5.32
N LEU A 103 1.16 5.00 -4.59
CA LEU A 103 0.94 6.36 -5.07
C LEU A 103 1.80 6.68 -6.31
N GLN A 104 3.04 6.20 -6.34
CA GLN A 104 3.92 6.33 -7.52
C GLN A 104 3.35 5.58 -8.73
N SER A 105 2.95 4.31 -8.56
CA SER A 105 2.31 3.51 -9.62
C SER A 105 1.04 4.18 -10.14
N MET A 106 0.17 4.62 -9.22
CA MET A 106 -1.11 5.25 -9.55
C MET A 106 -0.89 6.51 -10.38
N THR A 107 0.10 7.33 -10.00
CA THR A 107 0.47 8.56 -10.70
C THR A 107 0.98 8.25 -12.11
N ALA A 108 1.91 7.30 -12.25
CA ALA A 108 2.42 6.89 -13.55
C ALA A 108 1.33 6.33 -14.46
N ASN A 109 0.43 5.50 -13.91
CA ASN A 109 -0.71 4.95 -14.61
C ASN A 109 -1.72 6.03 -15.04
N ALA A 110 -1.99 7.02 -14.19
CA ALA A 110 -2.87 8.15 -14.52
C ALA A 110 -2.30 8.98 -15.68
N ILE A 111 -0.99 9.25 -15.68
CA ILE A 111 -0.32 9.97 -16.77
C ILE A 111 -0.40 9.17 -18.07
N ARG A 112 -0.08 7.86 -18.03
CA ARG A 112 -0.19 6.97 -19.21
C ARG A 112 -1.61 6.91 -19.75
N ALA A 113 -2.61 6.84 -18.88
CA ALA A 113 -4.03 6.91 -19.24
C ALA A 113 -4.42 8.23 -19.95
N GLY A 114 -3.56 9.26 -19.90
CA GLY A 114 -3.78 10.56 -20.51
C GLY A 114 -4.47 11.54 -19.57
N TRP A 115 -4.44 11.30 -18.26
CA TRP A 115 -5.11 12.13 -17.28
C TRP A 115 -4.27 13.31 -16.78
N GLY A 116 -3.07 13.53 -17.31
CA GLY A 116 -2.16 14.58 -16.82
C GLY A 116 -2.77 16.00 -16.77
N ASN A 117 -3.76 16.30 -17.61
CA ASN A 117 -4.45 17.60 -17.60
C ASN A 117 -5.47 17.76 -16.45
N TRP A 118 -5.96 16.66 -15.86
CA TRP A 118 -6.95 16.66 -14.77
C TRP A 118 -6.38 16.14 -13.45
N PHE A 119 -5.38 15.27 -13.54
CA PHE A 119 -4.71 14.67 -12.41
C PHE A 119 -3.62 15.64 -11.90
N PRO A 120 -3.60 15.99 -10.61
CA PRO A 120 -2.65 16.96 -10.09
C PRO A 120 -1.25 16.33 -9.93
N GLU A 121 -0.57 16.08 -11.05
CA GLU A 121 0.76 15.46 -11.10
C GLU A 121 1.76 16.21 -10.22
N TRP A 122 1.74 17.55 -10.27
CA TRP A 122 2.62 18.40 -9.47
C TRP A 122 2.47 18.16 -7.96
N LEU A 123 1.25 17.86 -7.50
CA LEU A 123 0.96 17.60 -6.09
C LEU A 123 1.47 16.21 -5.71
N MET A 124 1.19 15.22 -6.55
CA MET A 124 1.64 13.85 -6.31
C MET A 124 3.17 13.75 -6.31
N ALA A 125 3.83 14.39 -7.27
CA ALA A 125 5.28 14.48 -7.34
C ALA A 125 5.86 15.07 -6.03
N LYS A 126 5.32 16.22 -5.57
CA LYS A 126 5.73 16.84 -4.30
C LYS A 126 5.54 15.93 -3.09
N ILE A 127 4.40 15.23 -3.01
CA ILE A 127 4.14 14.28 -1.92
C ILE A 127 5.18 13.16 -1.94
N THR A 128 5.40 12.54 -3.10
CA THR A 128 6.35 11.44 -3.23
C THR A 128 7.80 11.88 -2.99
N GLU A 129 8.20 13.05 -3.49
CA GLU A 129 9.53 13.61 -3.27
C GLU A 129 9.76 13.92 -1.80
N TRP A 130 8.77 14.51 -1.13
CA TRP A 130 8.84 14.76 0.31
C TRP A 130 9.03 13.46 1.10
N VAL A 131 8.22 12.43 0.82
CA VAL A 131 8.36 11.11 1.46
C VAL A 131 9.74 10.51 1.20
N SER A 132 10.21 10.53 -0.05
CA SER A 132 11.56 10.03 -0.41
C SER A 132 12.64 10.75 0.38
N SER A 133 12.59 12.08 0.43
CA SER A 133 13.58 12.89 1.14
C SER A 133 13.60 12.62 2.65
N GLU A 134 12.45 12.30 3.25
CA GLU A 134 12.36 11.97 4.66
C GLU A 134 12.88 10.55 4.93
N LEU A 135 12.63 9.59 4.02
CA LEU A 135 13.22 8.26 4.07
C LEU A 135 14.75 8.32 3.94
N ASP A 136 15.27 9.11 2.99
CA ASP A 136 16.71 9.29 2.77
C ASP A 136 17.38 9.91 3.99
N LYS A 137 16.77 10.95 4.58
CA LYS A 137 17.27 11.57 5.82
C LYS A 137 17.31 10.57 6.98
N LYS A 138 16.30 9.71 7.12
CA LYS A 138 16.29 8.69 8.18
C LYS A 138 17.36 7.63 7.95
N THR A 139 17.55 7.19 6.71
CA THR A 139 18.61 6.25 6.32
C THR A 139 19.99 6.84 6.58
N GLN A 140 20.25 8.05 6.13
CA GLN A 140 21.53 8.75 6.33
C GLN A 140 21.85 8.95 7.83
N ARG A 141 20.85 9.30 8.64
CA ARG A 141 21.01 9.40 10.11
C ARG A 141 21.35 8.05 10.74
N ALA A 142 20.77 6.95 10.25
CA ALA A 142 21.07 5.62 10.75
C ALA A 142 22.50 5.18 10.37
N GLU A 143 22.97 5.55 9.17
CA GLU A 143 24.33 5.27 8.70
C GLU A 143 25.39 6.05 9.48
N LEU A 144 25.18 7.36 9.71
CA LEU A 144 26.10 8.20 10.50
C LEU A 144 26.31 7.63 11.92
N ARG A 145 25.24 7.17 12.58
CA ARG A 145 25.32 6.53 13.91
C ARG A 145 26.09 5.21 13.90
N LYS A 146 26.05 4.45 12.81
CA LYS A 146 26.86 3.22 12.65
C LYS A 146 28.34 3.53 12.42
N GLY A 147 28.65 4.68 11.81
CA GLY A 147 30.01 5.16 11.61
C GLY A 147 30.68 5.68 12.89
N GLU A 148 29.93 6.36 13.77
CA GLU A 148 30.41 6.86 15.06
C GLU A 148 30.63 5.77 16.13
N SER A 149 30.08 4.57 15.91
CA SER A 149 30.23 3.40 16.81
C SER A 149 31.39 2.46 16.42
N LYS A 150 32.22 2.85 15.45
CA LYS A 150 33.46 2.15 15.07
C LYS A 150 34.68 2.96 15.49
#